data_AF-A0A1F5KEH5-F1
#
_entry.id   AF-A0A1F5KEH5-F1
#
_cell.length_a   1.000
_cell.length_b   1.000
_cell.length_c   1.000
_cell.angle_alpha   90.00
_cell.angle_beta   90.00
_cell.angle_gamma   90.00
#
_symmetry.space_group_name_H-M   'P 1'
#
loop_
_entity.id
_entity.type
_entity.pdbx_description
1 polymer ?
#
loop_
_entity_poly.entity_id
_entity_poly.type
_entity_poly.pdbx_seq_one_letter_code
_entity_poly.pdbx_strand_id
1 'polypeptide(L)'
;MKNYQEIPDALKEYGIYLVKKPNFLTLQVLGMLLDLCQGKLLSFERLFKGNLQVLVIFGPKKILSERFSEILGLLELEDYTRVSGDLIAWEVGRKETGEFAGDIFKNFPALDEDEQFFWQVILNGNHGQIRAVLFVQDIERKKILVSTLENIGGKLLHKIPKPFTSAQIFENYRKRIFIPSFGYKLTKEEILRFTGLLHN
;
A
#
# COMPACT_ATOMS: atom_id res chain seq x y z
N MET A 1 34.66 -7.08 7.41
CA MET A 1 33.85 -7.12 8.64
C MET A 1 32.48 -6.57 8.30
N LYS A 2 31.43 -7.40 8.33
CA LYS A 2 30.07 -7.01 7.96
C LYS A 2 29.50 -6.14 9.08
N ASN A 3 29.17 -4.89 8.78
CA ASN A 3 28.43 -4.02 9.69
C ASN A 3 27.06 -4.67 9.95
N TYR A 4 26.95 -5.37 11.07
CA TYR A 4 25.68 -5.83 11.61
C TYR A 4 24.93 -4.57 12.06
N GLN A 5 24.06 -4.04 11.19
CA GLN A 5 23.09 -3.04 11.63
C GLN A 5 22.07 -3.81 12.46
N GLU A 6 22.11 -3.63 13.78
CA GLU A 6 21.02 -4.07 14.66
C GLU A 6 19.73 -3.44 14.15
N ILE A 7 18.85 -4.27 13.60
CA ILE A 7 17.48 -3.88 13.28
C ILE A 7 16.84 -3.56 14.64
N PRO A 8 16.34 -2.32 14.86
CA PRO A 8 15.69 -1.94 16.11
C PRO A 8 14.67 -3.00 16.54
N ASP A 9 14.65 -3.38 17.82
CA ASP A 9 13.77 -4.46 18.32
C ASP A 9 12.29 -4.22 18.01
N ALA A 10 11.87 -2.96 17.96
CA ALA A 10 10.50 -2.57 17.56
C ALA A 10 10.11 -3.02 16.13
N LEU A 11 11.07 -3.18 15.21
CA LEU A 11 10.80 -3.70 13.86
C LEU A 11 10.70 -5.24 13.82
N LYS A 12 11.30 -5.95 14.78
CA LYS A 12 11.15 -7.42 14.90
C LYS A 12 9.72 -7.82 15.26
N GLU A 13 8.98 -6.92 15.91
CA GLU A 13 7.58 -7.13 16.28
C GLU A 13 6.61 -6.98 15.09
N TYR A 14 7.07 -6.48 13.94
CA TYR A 14 6.27 -6.30 12.74
C TYR A 14 6.63 -7.32 11.67
N GLY A 15 5.63 -7.73 10.90
CA GLY A 15 5.78 -8.66 9.80
C GLY A 15 4.99 -8.20 8.60
N ILE A 16 5.33 -8.79 7.46
CA ILE A 16 4.69 -8.54 6.20
C ILE A 16 4.15 -9.85 5.64
N TYR A 17 2.89 -9.85 5.21
CA TYR A 17 2.17 -11.06 4.90
C TYR A 17 1.40 -10.92 3.58
N LEU A 18 1.52 -11.91 2.71
CA LEU A 18 0.61 -12.11 1.59
C LEU A 18 -0.77 -12.50 2.13
N VAL A 19 -1.81 -11.82 1.67
CA VAL A 19 -3.21 -12.15 1.98
C VAL A 19 -3.75 -13.10 0.91
N LYS A 20 -3.83 -14.40 1.21
CA LYS A 20 -4.34 -15.41 0.26
C LYS A 20 -5.86 -15.42 0.15
N LYS A 21 -6.57 -14.90 1.16
CA LYS A 21 -8.03 -14.83 1.22
C LYS A 21 -8.51 -13.37 1.29
N PRO A 22 -8.22 -12.53 0.28
CA PRO A 22 -8.50 -11.08 0.35
C PRO A 22 -9.98 -10.76 0.51
N ASN A 23 -10.89 -11.59 -0.02
CA ASN A 23 -12.33 -11.41 0.12
C ASN A 23 -12.83 -11.44 1.58
N PHE A 24 -12.06 -12.01 2.51
CA PHE A 24 -12.38 -12.04 3.94
C PHE A 24 -11.95 -10.78 4.69
N LEU A 25 -11.25 -9.84 4.05
CA LEU A 25 -10.96 -8.52 4.62
C LEU A 25 -12.21 -7.62 4.57
N THR A 26 -13.28 -8.03 5.25
CA THR A 26 -14.55 -7.26 5.28
C THR A 26 -14.46 -6.05 6.20
N LEU A 27 -15.49 -5.17 6.19
CA LEU A 27 -15.57 -4.03 7.12
C LEU A 27 -15.47 -4.46 8.59
N GLN A 28 -16.07 -5.59 8.93
CA GLN A 28 -16.01 -6.16 10.28
C GLN A 28 -14.58 -6.60 10.62
N VAL A 29 -13.92 -7.33 9.73
CA VAL A 29 -12.53 -7.81 9.93
C VAL A 29 -11.56 -6.65 10.00
N LEU A 30 -11.70 -5.65 9.11
CA LEU A 30 -10.92 -4.42 9.18
C LEU A 30 -11.17 -3.67 10.50
N GLY A 31 -12.43 -3.59 10.94
CA GLY A 31 -12.77 -2.97 12.22
C GLY A 31 -12.03 -3.61 13.39
N MET A 32 -12.13 -4.94 13.52
CA MET A 32 -11.41 -5.68 14.56
C MET A 32 -9.89 -5.49 14.48
N LEU A 33 -9.34 -5.49 13.27
CA LEU A 33 -7.91 -5.31 13.04
C LEU A 33 -7.44 -3.93 13.49
N LEU A 34 -8.17 -2.86 13.14
CA LEU A 34 -7.85 -1.49 13.54
C LEU A 34 -7.93 -1.31 15.06
N ASP A 35 -8.95 -1.90 15.69
CA ASP A 35 -9.14 -1.81 17.14
C ASP A 35 -8.00 -2.53 17.89
N LEU A 36 -7.59 -3.73 17.44
CA LEU A 36 -6.48 -4.47 18.04
C LEU A 36 -5.11 -3.81 17.78
N CYS A 37 -4.97 -3.07 16.68
CA CYS A 37 -3.75 -2.37 16.31
C CYS A 37 -3.76 -0.89 16.70
N GLN A 38 -4.61 -0.47 17.64
CA GLN A 38 -4.66 0.91 18.08
C GLN A 38 -3.27 1.40 18.55
N GLY A 39 -2.85 2.57 18.05
CA GLY A 39 -1.52 3.14 18.33
C GLY A 39 -0.35 2.42 17.63
N LYS A 40 -0.63 1.46 16.75
CA LYS A 40 0.37 0.74 15.95
C LYS A 40 0.16 1.04 14.47
N LEU A 41 1.22 0.87 13.70
CA LEU A 41 1.16 1.06 12.24
C LEU A 41 0.53 -0.18 11.60
N LEU A 42 -0.29 0.06 10.59
CA LEU A 42 -0.77 -0.95 9.66
C LEU A 42 -0.54 -0.47 8.25
N SER A 43 -0.28 -1.37 7.32
CA SER A 43 -0.30 -1.02 5.92
C SER A 43 -0.91 -2.12 5.06
N PHE A 44 -1.73 -1.71 4.11
CA PHE A 44 -2.23 -2.56 3.04
C PHE A 44 -1.57 -2.15 1.74
N GLU A 45 -1.02 -3.13 1.03
CA GLU A 45 -0.21 -2.90 -0.15
C GLU A 45 -0.78 -3.74 -1.30
N ARG A 46 -1.24 -3.07 -2.37
CA ARG A 46 -1.64 -3.71 -3.61
C ARG A 46 -0.45 -3.71 -4.56
N LEU A 47 0.05 -4.89 -4.88
CA LEU A 47 1.23 -5.06 -5.74
C LEU A 47 0.77 -5.61 -7.08
N PHE A 48 1.24 -5.00 -8.16
CA PHE A 48 1.01 -5.42 -9.53
C PHE A 48 2.35 -5.73 -10.19
N LYS A 49 2.42 -6.84 -10.93
CA LYS A 49 3.56 -7.21 -11.77
C LYS A 49 3.03 -7.86 -13.04
N GLY A 50 3.19 -7.20 -14.18
CA GLY A 50 2.44 -7.55 -15.38
C GLY A 50 0.94 -7.67 -15.07
N ASN A 51 0.39 -8.83 -15.40
CA ASN A 51 -1.00 -9.24 -15.21
C ASN A 51 -1.28 -9.90 -13.84
N LEU A 52 -0.27 -10.05 -12.99
CA LEU A 52 -0.44 -10.55 -11.62
C LEU A 52 -0.71 -9.40 -10.65
N GLN A 53 -1.59 -9.65 -9.68
CA GLN A 53 -1.84 -8.74 -8.58
C GLN A 53 -2.02 -9.49 -7.26
N VAL A 54 -1.52 -8.90 -6.18
CA VAL A 54 -1.64 -9.46 -4.82
C VAL A 54 -1.91 -8.37 -3.80
N LEU A 55 -2.54 -8.76 -2.69
CA LEU A 55 -2.70 -7.92 -1.52
C LEU A 55 -1.71 -8.37 -0.43
N VAL A 56 -0.98 -7.41 0.11
CA VAL A 56 -0.05 -7.60 1.22
C VAL A 56 -0.52 -6.76 2.40
N ILE A 57 -0.31 -7.28 3.61
CA ILE A 57 -0.53 -6.56 4.85
C ILE A 57 0.75 -6.51 5.66
N PHE A 58 1.08 -5.33 6.17
CA PHE A 58 2.15 -5.09 7.13
C PHE A 58 1.55 -4.67 8.47
N GLY A 59 2.06 -5.25 9.56
CA GLY A 59 1.56 -4.94 10.90
C GLY A 59 2.23 -5.78 12.00
N PRO A 60 1.76 -5.64 13.25
CA PRO A 60 2.32 -6.36 14.39
C PRO A 60 2.15 -7.87 14.22
N LYS A 61 3.26 -8.64 14.18
CA LYS A 61 3.28 -10.09 13.95
C LYS A 61 2.30 -10.80 14.86
N LYS A 62 2.41 -10.54 16.17
CA LYS A 62 1.57 -11.18 17.20
C LYS A 62 0.07 -11.07 16.88
N ILE A 63 -0.38 -9.90 16.43
CA ILE A 63 -1.81 -9.70 16.10
C ILE A 63 -2.15 -10.43 14.80
N LEU A 64 -1.35 -10.22 13.74
CA LEU A 64 -1.62 -10.79 12.43
C LEU A 64 -1.57 -12.33 12.45
N SER A 65 -0.51 -12.91 13.02
CA SER A 65 -0.30 -14.36 13.06
C SER A 65 -1.28 -15.08 13.99
N GLU A 66 -1.57 -14.54 15.18
CA GLU A 66 -2.39 -15.25 16.19
C GLU A 66 -3.90 -15.04 16.01
N ARG A 67 -4.34 -13.96 15.31
CA ARG A 67 -5.76 -13.60 15.22
C ARG A 67 -6.31 -13.62 13.80
N PHE A 68 -5.48 -13.33 12.80
CA PHE A 68 -5.95 -13.12 11.43
C PHE A 68 -5.36 -14.09 10.41
N SER A 69 -4.37 -14.92 10.79
CA SER A 69 -3.68 -15.84 9.88
C SER A 69 -4.64 -16.79 9.16
N GLU A 70 -5.54 -17.46 9.88
CA GLU A 70 -6.49 -18.39 9.28
C GLU A 70 -7.60 -17.71 8.47
N ILE A 71 -8.07 -16.56 8.97
CA ILE A 71 -9.15 -15.76 8.36
C ILE A 71 -8.70 -15.21 7.00
N LEU A 72 -7.52 -14.58 6.97
CA LEU A 72 -6.97 -13.91 5.79
C LEU A 72 -6.04 -14.81 4.96
N GLY A 73 -5.73 -16.01 5.45
CA GLY A 73 -4.77 -16.92 4.81
C GLY A 73 -3.39 -16.30 4.71
N LEU A 74 -2.85 -15.79 5.83
CA LEU A 74 -1.61 -15.03 5.83
C LEU A 74 -0.40 -15.94 5.59
N LEU A 75 0.46 -15.54 4.66
CA LEU A 75 1.78 -16.13 4.44
C LEU A 75 2.83 -15.06 4.63
N GLU A 76 3.73 -15.24 5.60
CA GLU A 76 4.82 -14.30 5.84
C GLU A 76 5.73 -14.21 4.62
N LEU A 77 6.08 -12.98 4.24
CA LEU A 77 6.96 -12.68 3.12
C LEU A 77 8.28 -12.11 3.64
N GLU A 78 9.33 -12.30 2.84
CA GLU A 78 10.54 -11.50 2.96
C GLU A 78 10.35 -10.12 2.31
N ASP A 79 11.40 -9.31 2.32
CA ASP A 79 11.42 -8.01 1.65
C ASP A 79 11.33 -8.17 0.12
N TYR A 80 10.13 -7.97 -0.43
CA TYR A 80 9.86 -8.01 -1.86
C TYR A 80 10.27 -6.71 -2.60
N THR A 81 10.73 -5.68 -1.89
CA THR A 81 11.02 -4.35 -2.47
C THR A 81 12.37 -4.29 -3.17
N ARG A 82 13.10 -5.41 -3.26
CA ARG A 82 14.39 -5.52 -3.94
C ARG A 82 14.20 -5.63 -5.45
N VAL A 83 13.73 -4.55 -6.06
CA VAL A 83 13.43 -4.46 -7.48
C VAL A 83 14.50 -3.66 -8.21
N SER A 84 14.87 -4.13 -9.41
CA SER A 84 15.73 -3.40 -10.35
C SER A 84 14.88 -2.65 -11.36
N GLY A 85 15.27 -1.43 -11.71
CA GLY A 85 14.61 -0.65 -12.75
C GLY A 85 14.50 0.82 -12.39
N ASP A 86 13.97 1.57 -13.35
CA ASP A 86 13.84 3.01 -13.24
C ASP A 86 12.59 3.35 -12.41
N LEU A 87 12.80 4.03 -11.29
CA LEU A 87 11.81 4.25 -10.25
C LEU A 87 11.12 5.62 -10.38
N ILE A 88 9.79 5.63 -10.34
CA ILE A 88 9.00 6.82 -10.01
C ILE A 88 8.10 6.50 -8.83
N ALA A 89 8.03 7.44 -7.89
CA ALA A 89 7.13 7.36 -6.75
C ALA A 89 6.51 8.72 -6.43
N TRP A 90 5.28 8.70 -5.91
CA TRP A 90 4.52 9.87 -5.50
C TRP A 90 3.59 9.58 -4.32
N GLU A 91 3.24 10.65 -3.61
CA GLU A 91 2.24 10.64 -2.54
C GLU A 91 0.86 10.97 -3.14
N VAL A 92 -0.18 10.37 -2.58
CA VAL A 92 -1.56 10.53 -3.03
C VAL A 92 -2.40 11.11 -1.90
N GLY A 93 -3.15 12.16 -2.22
CA GLY A 93 -4.04 12.87 -1.31
C GLY A 93 -5.50 12.59 -1.63
N ARG A 94 -6.36 12.77 -0.62
CA ARG A 94 -7.81 12.65 -0.72
C ARG A 94 -8.44 14.01 -1.06
N LYS A 95 -9.40 14.02 -1.98
CA LYS A 95 -10.28 15.16 -2.26
C LYS A 95 -11.51 15.10 -1.35
N GLU A 96 -11.89 16.23 -0.76
CA GLU A 96 -13.01 16.29 0.20
C GLU A 96 -14.39 16.08 -0.45
N THR A 97 -14.53 16.41 -1.73
CA THR A 97 -15.82 16.45 -2.44
C THR A 97 -16.04 15.29 -3.41
N GLY A 98 -15.15 14.29 -3.41
CA GLY A 98 -15.25 13.16 -4.33
C GLY A 98 -16.34 12.17 -3.92
N GLU A 99 -17.28 11.89 -4.82
CA GLU A 99 -18.26 10.80 -4.63
C GLU A 99 -17.62 9.43 -4.83
N PHE A 100 -17.92 8.49 -3.93
CA PHE A 100 -17.42 7.12 -3.97
C PHE A 100 -18.25 6.28 -4.94
N ALA A 101 -17.70 5.97 -6.11
CA ALA A 101 -18.30 5.00 -7.03
C ALA A 101 -17.25 4.00 -7.57
N GLY A 102 -17.33 2.74 -7.11
CA GLY A 102 -16.63 1.61 -7.73
C GLY A 102 -15.22 1.28 -7.20
N ASP A 103 -14.52 0.47 -7.99
CA ASP A 103 -13.13 0.05 -7.78
C ASP A 103 -12.16 1.10 -8.32
N ILE A 104 -11.23 1.57 -7.47
CA ILE A 104 -10.25 2.59 -7.85
C ILE A 104 -9.27 2.08 -8.92
N PHE A 105 -9.14 0.76 -9.07
CA PHE A 105 -8.31 0.09 -10.07
C PHE A 105 -9.13 -0.45 -11.25
N LYS A 106 -10.41 -0.10 -11.40
CA LYS A 106 -11.26 -0.60 -12.49
C LYS A 106 -10.65 -0.36 -13.89
N ASN A 107 -10.01 0.78 -14.08
CA ASN A 107 -9.36 1.17 -15.34
C ASN A 107 -7.83 1.07 -15.23
N PHE A 108 -7.32 0.11 -14.45
CA PHE A 108 -5.88 -0.08 -14.31
C PHE A 108 -5.26 -0.48 -15.65
N PRO A 109 -4.16 0.18 -16.08
CA PRO A 109 -3.52 -0.13 -17.35
C PRO A 109 -2.91 -1.54 -17.32
N ALA A 110 -2.91 -2.22 -18.47
CA ALA A 110 -2.15 -3.44 -18.63
C ALA A 110 -0.65 -3.14 -18.47
N LEU A 111 0.03 -3.93 -17.64
CA LEU A 111 1.48 -3.85 -17.43
C LEU A 111 2.17 -4.98 -18.20
N ASP A 112 3.37 -4.72 -18.70
CA ASP A 112 4.26 -5.74 -19.26
C ASP A 112 4.92 -6.57 -18.12
N GLU A 113 5.50 -7.72 -18.45
CA GLU A 113 5.93 -8.72 -17.45
C GLU A 113 7.01 -8.22 -16.46
N ASP A 114 7.83 -7.27 -16.89
CA ASP A 114 8.88 -6.65 -16.08
C ASP A 114 8.43 -5.36 -15.37
N GLU A 115 7.27 -4.82 -15.74
CA GLU A 115 6.69 -3.61 -15.15
C GLU A 115 6.00 -3.92 -13.82
N GLN A 116 6.19 -3.04 -12.85
CA GLN A 116 5.63 -3.21 -11.51
C GLN A 116 5.04 -1.92 -10.98
N PHE A 117 3.88 -2.03 -10.36
CA PHE A 117 3.22 -0.92 -9.67
C PHE A 117 2.84 -1.33 -8.26
N PHE A 118 3.24 -0.55 -7.27
CA PHE A 118 2.91 -0.77 -5.88
C PHE A 118 2.09 0.39 -5.34
N TRP A 119 0.99 0.05 -4.69
CA TRP A 119 0.09 0.97 -4.04
C TRP A 119 0.04 0.67 -2.55
N GLN A 120 0.44 1.62 -1.72
CA GLN A 120 0.47 1.46 -0.26
C GLN A 120 -0.56 2.39 0.37
N VAL A 121 -1.44 1.82 1.20
CA VAL A 121 -2.26 2.53 2.17
C VAL A 121 -1.63 2.27 3.52
N ILE A 122 -0.96 3.26 4.10
CA ILE A 122 -0.41 3.19 5.46
C ILE A 122 -1.35 3.89 6.44
N LEU A 123 -1.54 3.28 7.61
CA LEU A 123 -2.51 3.66 8.62
C LEU A 123 -1.83 3.83 9.98
N ASN A 124 -2.24 4.88 10.69
CA ASN A 124 -2.02 5.05 12.11
C ASN A 124 -3.37 5.40 12.75
N GLY A 125 -4.04 4.38 13.30
CA GLY A 125 -5.45 4.47 13.69
C GLY A 125 -6.34 4.77 12.48
N ASN A 126 -7.10 5.87 12.53
CA ASN A 126 -7.98 6.31 11.45
C ASN A 126 -7.36 7.37 10.52
N HIS A 127 -6.07 7.68 10.70
CA HIS A 127 -5.34 8.53 9.76
C HIS A 127 -4.58 7.65 8.77
N GLY A 128 -4.79 7.91 7.48
CA GLY A 128 -4.14 7.21 6.39
C GLY A 128 -3.28 8.12 5.55
N GLN A 129 -2.27 7.53 4.92
CA GLN A 129 -1.44 8.15 3.89
C GLN A 129 -1.29 7.13 2.76
N ILE A 130 -1.30 7.60 1.51
CA ILE A 130 -1.23 6.72 0.34
C ILE A 130 0.00 7.04 -0.50
N ARG A 131 0.71 6.00 -0.91
CA ARG A 131 1.88 6.08 -1.80
C ARG A 131 1.72 5.18 -2.99
N ALA A 132 2.22 5.66 -4.12
CA ALA A 132 2.31 4.90 -5.35
C ALA A 132 3.76 4.83 -5.82
N VAL A 133 4.17 3.67 -6.31
CA VAL A 133 5.52 3.37 -6.77
C VAL A 133 5.41 2.63 -8.10
N LEU A 134 6.12 3.09 -9.12
CA LEU A 134 6.18 2.49 -10.45
C LEU A 134 7.63 2.17 -10.78
N PHE A 135 7.86 0.93 -11.21
CA PHE A 135 9.10 0.48 -11.82
C PHE A 135 8.84 0.18 -13.29
N VAL A 136 9.58 0.85 -14.14
CA VAL A 136 9.53 0.65 -15.59
C VAL A 136 10.90 0.96 -16.17
N GLN A 137 11.33 0.21 -17.18
CA GLN A 137 12.62 0.46 -17.84
C GLN A 137 12.48 1.42 -19.03
N ASP A 138 11.44 1.25 -19.85
CA ASP A 138 11.25 2.07 -21.06
C ASP A 138 10.73 3.47 -20.73
N ILE A 139 11.43 4.51 -21.22
CA ILE A 139 11.17 5.91 -20.89
C ILE A 139 9.83 6.42 -21.46
N GLU A 140 9.44 6.02 -22.67
CA GLU A 140 8.20 6.48 -23.28
C GLU A 140 6.99 5.80 -22.63
N ARG A 141 7.12 4.51 -22.39
CA ARG A 141 6.18 3.70 -21.64
C ARG A 141 5.97 4.25 -20.22
N LYS A 142 7.05 4.68 -19.56
CA LYS A 142 7.03 5.36 -18.25
C LYS A 142 6.11 6.58 -18.25
N LYS A 143 6.25 7.46 -19.25
CA LYS A 143 5.43 8.68 -19.35
C LYS A 143 3.94 8.33 -19.48
N ILE A 144 3.62 7.34 -20.32
CA ILE A 144 2.24 6.88 -20.52
C ILE A 144 1.67 6.34 -19.21
N LEU A 145 2.35 5.38 -18.58
CA LEU A 145 1.89 4.76 -17.34
C LEU A 145 1.76 5.79 -16.21
N VAL A 146 2.73 6.67 -16.02
CA VAL A 146 2.65 7.73 -15.01
C VAL A 146 1.41 8.60 -15.22
N SER A 147 1.15 9.03 -16.46
CA SER A 147 -0.03 9.86 -16.76
C SER A 147 -1.35 9.15 -16.44
N THR A 148 -1.40 7.82 -16.60
CA THR A 148 -2.60 7.03 -16.29
C THR A 148 -2.72 6.75 -14.79
N LEU A 149 -1.62 6.32 -14.16
CA LEU A 149 -1.58 5.88 -12.76
C LEU A 149 -1.71 7.05 -11.77
N GLU A 150 -1.24 8.25 -12.12
CA GLU A 150 -1.46 9.46 -11.31
C GLU A 150 -2.94 9.85 -11.21
N ASN A 151 -3.78 9.34 -12.12
CA ASN A 151 -5.23 9.55 -12.15
C ASN A 151 -6.04 8.41 -11.51
N ILE A 152 -5.39 7.41 -10.88
CA ILE A 152 -6.08 6.38 -10.10
C ILE A 152 -6.99 7.02 -9.05
N GLY A 153 -8.21 6.51 -8.91
CA GLY A 153 -9.22 7.07 -8.02
C GLY A 153 -9.91 8.35 -8.55
N GLY A 154 -9.51 8.89 -9.70
CA GLY A 154 -10.21 9.94 -10.43
C GLY A 154 -10.57 11.18 -9.59
N LYS A 155 -11.87 11.35 -9.30
CA LYS A 155 -12.38 12.49 -8.50
C LYS A 155 -12.17 12.34 -6.99
N LEU A 156 -11.72 11.18 -6.52
CA LEU A 156 -11.47 10.91 -5.09
C LEU A 156 -10.04 11.26 -4.68
N LEU A 157 -9.09 11.01 -5.57
CA LEU A 157 -7.67 11.07 -5.27
C LEU A 157 -6.96 12.08 -6.18
N HIS A 158 -5.83 12.58 -5.72
CA HIS A 158 -4.90 13.35 -6.53
C HIS A 158 -3.47 13.08 -6.10
N LYS A 159 -2.53 13.24 -7.02
CA LYS A 159 -1.13 13.34 -6.67
C LYS A 159 -0.87 14.61 -5.85
N ILE A 160 -0.16 14.45 -4.74
CA ILE A 160 0.31 15.58 -3.93
C ILE A 160 1.57 16.16 -4.60
N PRO A 161 1.68 17.49 -4.77
CA PRO A 161 2.89 18.13 -5.27
C PRO A 161 4.13 17.73 -4.45
N LYS A 162 5.21 17.32 -5.11
CA LYS A 162 6.36 16.63 -4.51
C LYS A 162 7.08 17.48 -3.44
N PRO A 163 6.99 17.14 -2.14
CA PRO A 163 7.93 17.66 -1.13
C PRO A 163 9.21 16.80 -1.07
N PHE A 164 9.18 15.60 -1.66
CA PHE A 164 10.24 14.60 -1.62
C PHE A 164 10.56 14.07 -3.02
N THR A 165 11.80 13.61 -3.19
CA THR A 165 12.23 12.88 -4.38
C THR A 165 11.59 11.49 -4.43
N SER A 166 11.51 10.88 -5.62
CA SER A 166 10.96 9.52 -5.75
C SER A 166 11.78 8.48 -4.99
N ALA A 167 13.09 8.65 -4.84
CA ALA A 167 13.93 7.80 -4.01
C ALA A 167 13.56 7.91 -2.51
N GLN A 168 13.32 9.12 -2.00
CA GLN A 168 12.90 9.32 -0.61
C GLN A 168 11.50 8.74 -0.35
N ILE A 169 10.55 8.94 -1.27
CA ILE A 169 9.20 8.37 -1.15
C ILE A 169 9.27 6.84 -1.16
N PHE A 170 10.12 6.26 -2.00
CA PHE A 170 10.31 4.82 -2.02
C PHE A 170 10.95 4.28 -0.74
N GLU A 171 11.94 4.96 -0.17
CA GLU A 171 12.50 4.60 1.13
C GLU A 171 11.46 4.66 2.25
N ASN A 172 10.57 5.67 2.23
CA ASN A 172 9.44 5.76 3.16
C ASN A 172 8.44 4.60 2.96
N TYR A 173 8.16 4.22 1.71
CA TYR A 173 7.35 3.06 1.37
C TYR A 173 7.96 1.78 1.94
N ARG A 174 9.26 1.53 1.70
CA ARG A 174 9.98 0.34 2.18
C ARG A 174 10.00 0.24 3.69
N LYS A 175 10.16 1.37 4.38
CA LYS A 175 10.19 1.41 5.84
C LYS A 175 8.81 1.53 6.46
N ARG A 176 7.74 1.63 5.65
CA ARG A 176 6.36 1.91 6.09
C ARG A 176 6.32 3.08 7.07
N ILE A 177 6.99 4.18 6.72
CA ILE A 177 7.01 5.39 7.56
C ILE A 177 5.68 6.11 7.40
N PHE A 178 5.03 6.47 8.51
CA PHE A 178 3.86 7.35 8.49
C PHE A 178 4.30 8.78 8.81
N ILE A 179 3.96 9.75 7.96
CA ILE A 179 4.33 11.15 8.16
C ILE A 179 3.04 11.94 8.46
N PRO A 180 2.80 12.35 9.71
CA PRO A 180 1.52 12.94 10.12
C PRO A 180 1.05 14.13 9.27
N SER A 181 1.95 14.97 8.78
CA SER A 181 1.62 16.14 7.95
C SER A 181 1.03 15.77 6.57
N PHE A 182 1.23 14.54 6.10
CA PHE A 182 0.64 14.02 4.86
C PHE A 182 -0.51 13.05 5.11
N GLY A 183 -0.81 12.77 6.38
CA GLY A 183 -1.92 11.92 6.79
C GLY A 183 -3.24 12.67 6.73
N TYR A 184 -4.29 11.96 6.37
CA TYR A 184 -5.66 12.46 6.39
C TYR A 184 -6.61 11.41 6.94
N LYS A 185 -7.73 11.86 7.51
CA LYS A 185 -8.70 10.95 8.11
C LYS A 185 -9.37 10.10 7.03
N LEU A 186 -9.43 8.80 7.28
CA LEU A 186 -10.11 7.81 6.47
C LEU A 186 -11.23 7.12 7.26
N THR A 187 -12.35 6.84 6.60
CA THR A 187 -13.34 5.88 7.11
C THR A 187 -12.91 4.45 6.82
N LYS A 188 -13.55 3.47 7.47
CA LYS A 188 -13.25 2.04 7.24
C LYS A 188 -13.58 1.63 5.80
N GLU A 189 -14.64 2.20 5.24
CA GLU A 189 -15.05 1.99 3.84
C GLU A 189 -14.00 2.52 2.87
N GLU A 190 -13.43 3.69 3.14
CA GLU A 190 -12.35 4.26 2.32
C GLU A 190 -11.11 3.40 2.36
N ILE A 191 -10.71 2.94 3.55
CA ILE A 191 -9.55 2.07 3.72
C ILE A 191 -9.70 0.82 2.85
N LEU A 192 -10.83 0.09 2.96
CA LEU A 192 -11.07 -1.11 2.15
C LEU A 192 -11.05 -0.81 0.65
N ARG A 193 -11.73 0.25 0.21
CA ARG A 193 -11.73 0.63 -1.21
C ARG A 193 -10.33 0.96 -1.72
N PHE A 194 -9.53 1.65 -0.92
CA PHE A 194 -8.15 1.98 -1.30
C PHE A 194 -7.22 0.77 -1.29
N THR A 195 -7.62 -0.38 -0.73
CA THR A 195 -6.90 -1.65 -0.94
C THR A 195 -7.21 -2.33 -2.29
N GLY A 196 -8.17 -1.80 -3.07
CA GLY A 196 -8.60 -2.40 -4.33
C GLY A 196 -9.44 -3.66 -4.14
N LEU A 197 -10.13 -3.78 -3.02
CA LEU A 197 -11.11 -4.84 -2.79
C LEU A 197 -12.51 -4.28 -2.97
N LEU A 198 -13.25 -4.89 -3.89
CA LEU A 198 -14.70 -4.72 -3.98
C LEU A 198 -15.34 -5.77 -3.08
N HIS A 199 -15.94 -5.31 -1.99
CA HIS A 199 -16.94 -6.11 -1.28
C HIS A 199 -18.28 -5.81 -1.93
N ASN A 200 -18.90 -6.83 -2.52
CA ASN A 200 -20.28 -6.77 -3.02
C ASN A 200 -21.27 -6.64 -1.87
#